data_AF-A0A819IYN1-F1
#
_entry.id   AF-A0A819IYN1-F1
#
_cell.length_a   1.000
_cell.length_b   1.000
_cell.length_c   1.000
_cell.angle_alpha   90.00
_cell.angle_beta   90.00
_cell.angle_gamma   90.00
#
_symmetry.space_group_name_H-M   'P 1'
#
loop_
_entity.id
_entity.type
_entity.pdbx_description
1 polymer ?
#
loop_
_entity_poly.entity_id
_entity_poly.type
_entity_poly.pdbx_seq_one_letter_code
_entity_poly.pdbx_strand_id
1 'polypeptide(L)'
;MACFIVYVAWLALAFTPSEGLATTNLQHIKELLETIRHAANAWEILKNLPPTLAESFLSMTSKDDSKKAQKSSYDFVVDLTRPTDIYDALKAYPLLFPLGKQSYDNKTKDSFNRFIINVVGRYNVGKTYVLRLLANINLGHGFIERTNGISVSLPLLQETKNVPMALIDTAGSRTPVEYSSKTFHRLSYEKQLSDSFVQEIAFNSAEIFLLVVNQLTLDDELYLKTLNKRLQEKGYRDDDIKQRLLIVHNYFNLKTIEEVERVETTELRNIFNAVKQPQGYWLSEYFKHFVLADSDSKAGKHYNQRSIAEIITMIRGAPAAKENDVLKRIIKEIEKLLSKFLIEQSPSISKQREPIEETAVGYVAAKIELDHNKQHKIQ
;
A
#
# COMPACT_ATOMS: atom_id res chain seq x y z
N MET A 1 23.31 -6.19 36.84
CA MET A 1 22.03 -6.40 36.11
C MET A 1 20.86 -6.64 37.06
N ALA A 2 20.95 -7.59 38.01
CA ALA A 2 19.91 -7.81 39.02
C ALA A 2 19.59 -6.55 39.86
N CYS A 3 20.59 -5.81 40.33
CA CYS A 3 20.37 -4.56 41.08
C CYS A 3 19.71 -3.44 40.26
N PHE A 4 19.87 -3.45 38.93
CA PHE A 4 19.29 -2.46 38.03
C PHE A 4 17.80 -2.76 37.76
N ILE A 5 17.46 -4.04 37.58
CA ILE A 5 16.07 -4.49 37.46
C ILE A 5 15.31 -4.24 38.77
N VAL A 6 15.94 -4.48 39.93
CA VAL A 6 15.36 -4.17 41.24
C VAL A 6 15.15 -2.65 41.40
N TYR A 7 16.06 -1.81 40.91
CA TYR A 7 15.92 -0.35 40.96
C TYR A 7 14.78 0.18 40.05
N VAL A 8 14.64 -0.37 38.84
CA VAL A 8 13.55 -0.02 37.90
C VAL A 8 12.20 -0.51 38.41
N ALA A 9 12.14 -1.71 38.99
CA ALA A 9 10.93 -2.23 39.63
C ALA A 9 10.55 -1.43 40.88
N TRP A 10 11.53 -0.99 41.67
CA TRP A 10 11.32 -0.13 42.85
C TRP A 10 10.80 1.25 42.45
N LEU A 11 11.34 1.87 41.39
CA LEU A 11 10.80 3.10 40.82
C LEU A 11 9.37 2.91 40.33
N ALA A 12 9.09 1.84 39.56
CA ALA A 12 7.74 1.56 39.05
C ALA A 12 6.69 1.32 40.17
N LEU A 13 7.10 0.72 41.30
CA LEU A 13 6.25 0.52 42.48
C LEU A 13 6.10 1.79 43.34
N ALA A 14 7.10 2.67 43.35
CA ALA A 14 7.04 3.96 44.05
C ALA A 14 6.11 4.97 43.35
N PHE A 15 5.75 4.74 42.09
CA PHE A 15 4.81 5.57 41.32
C PHE A 15 3.43 4.93 41.24
N THR A 16 2.72 4.87 42.37
CA THR A 16 1.25 4.80 42.36
C THR A 16 0.68 6.23 42.36
N PRO A 17 -0.45 6.48 41.69
CA PRO A 17 -0.88 7.83 41.35
C PRO A 17 -1.56 8.49 42.54
N SER A 18 -0.78 9.18 43.37
CA SER A 18 -1.28 10.26 44.22
C SER A 18 -0.45 11.51 43.97
N GLU A 19 -1.07 12.44 43.24
CA GLU A 19 -0.81 13.87 43.14
C GLU A 19 0.64 14.35 42.91
N GLY A 20 0.86 14.91 41.71
CA GLY A 20 1.95 15.84 41.43
C GLY A 20 3.23 15.19 40.89
N LEU A 21 3.26 14.91 39.58
CA LEU A 21 4.52 14.66 38.87
C LEU A 21 5.33 15.97 38.84
N ALA A 22 6.20 16.16 39.82
CA ALA A 22 7.17 17.25 39.84
C ALA A 22 8.04 17.22 38.57
N THR A 23 8.36 18.39 38.02
CA THR A 23 9.14 18.57 36.78
C THR A 23 10.49 17.84 36.79
N THR A 24 11.07 17.64 37.98
CA THR A 24 12.26 16.82 38.22
C THR A 24 12.08 15.33 37.89
N ASN A 25 10.89 14.76 38.10
CA ASN A 25 10.61 13.36 37.80
C ASN A 25 10.54 13.11 36.28
N LEU A 26 9.98 14.05 35.53
CA LEU A 26 9.97 14.01 34.06
C LEU A 26 11.38 14.10 33.47
N GLN A 27 12.27 14.89 34.10
CA GLN A 27 13.66 15.02 33.68
C GLN A 27 14.45 13.73 33.90
N HIS A 28 14.33 13.10 35.08
CA HIS A 28 14.96 11.81 35.34
C HIS A 28 14.42 10.67 34.46
N ILE A 29 13.12 10.68 34.16
CA ILE A 29 12.54 9.72 33.20
C ILE A 29 13.17 9.94 31.81
N LYS A 30 13.27 11.18 31.33
CA LYS A 30 13.92 11.48 30.04
C LYS A 30 15.39 11.04 29.99
N GLU A 31 16.16 11.29 31.05
CA GLU A 31 17.57 10.89 31.13
C GLU A 31 17.75 9.37 31.17
N LEU A 32 16.86 8.66 31.88
CA LEU A 32 16.81 7.19 31.89
C LEU A 32 16.48 6.63 30.50
N LEU A 33 15.52 7.24 29.79
CA LEU A 33 15.11 6.84 28.45
C LEU A 33 16.22 7.09 27.41
N GLU A 34 16.92 8.23 27.48
CA GLU A 34 18.11 8.51 26.66
C GLU A 34 19.23 7.50 26.93
N THR A 35 19.44 7.12 28.20
CA THR A 35 20.43 6.10 28.58
C THR A 35 20.07 4.72 28.02
N ILE A 36 18.78 4.33 28.08
CA ILE A 36 18.29 3.08 27.49
C ILE A 36 18.45 3.10 25.97
N ARG A 37 18.17 4.23 25.30
CA ARG A 37 18.34 4.39 23.84
C ARG A 37 19.77 4.10 23.37
N HIS A 38 20.77 4.42 24.20
CA HIS A 38 22.18 4.26 23.88
C HIS A 38 22.81 2.96 24.39
N ALA A 39 22.07 2.14 25.15
CA ALA A 39 22.58 0.87 25.63
C ALA A 39 22.56 -0.18 24.51
N ALA A 40 23.66 -0.92 24.32
CA ALA A 40 23.76 -2.03 23.37
C ALA A 40 22.70 -3.13 23.59
N ASN A 41 22.09 -3.16 24.78
CA ASN A 41 21.10 -4.14 25.22
C ASN A 41 19.70 -3.52 25.44
N ALA A 42 19.44 -2.33 24.89
CA ALA A 42 18.17 -1.59 25.03
C ALA A 42 16.95 -2.49 24.81
N TRP A 43 17.07 -3.41 23.86
CA TRP A 43 16.00 -4.32 23.46
C TRP A 43 15.64 -5.38 24.52
N GLU A 44 16.64 -5.94 25.21
CA GLU A 44 16.39 -6.90 26.31
C GLU A 44 15.77 -6.20 27.54
N ILE A 45 16.07 -4.91 27.71
CA ILE A 45 15.43 -4.08 28.75
C ILE A 45 13.97 -3.84 28.39
N LEU A 46 13.67 -3.52 27.13
CA LEU A 46 12.30 -3.27 26.64
C LEU A 46 11.39 -4.49 26.73
N LYS A 47 11.89 -5.69 26.41
CA LYS A 47 11.13 -6.95 26.49
C LYS A 47 10.59 -7.26 27.89
N ASN A 48 11.29 -6.77 28.91
CA ASN A 48 10.95 -7.03 30.31
C ASN A 48 10.12 -5.90 30.94
N LEU A 49 9.79 -4.84 30.19
CA LEU A 49 8.90 -3.79 30.66
C LEU A 49 7.44 -4.24 30.64
N PRO A 50 6.61 -3.77 31.59
CA PRO A 50 5.17 -3.86 31.49
C PRO A 50 4.68 -3.29 30.14
N PRO A 51 3.66 -3.89 29.49
CA PRO A 51 3.21 -3.49 28.15
C PRO A 51 2.90 -1.99 28.02
N THR A 52 2.30 -1.39 29.03
CA THR A 52 1.96 0.05 29.07
C THR A 52 3.19 0.97 29.06
N LEU A 53 4.30 0.53 29.65
CA LEU A 53 5.58 1.25 29.66
C LEU A 53 6.35 1.04 28.36
N ALA A 54 6.31 -0.16 27.78
CA ALA A 54 6.88 -0.41 26.46
C ALA A 54 6.17 0.41 25.37
N GLU A 55 4.84 0.48 25.39
CA GLU A 55 4.05 1.34 24.50
C GLU A 55 4.36 2.83 24.68
N SER A 56 4.44 3.31 25.93
CA SER A 56 4.86 4.69 26.23
C SER A 56 6.28 4.98 25.73
N PHE A 57 7.22 4.06 25.95
CA PHE A 57 8.61 4.18 25.47
C PHE A 57 8.66 4.29 23.94
N LEU A 58 7.97 3.39 23.23
CA LEU A 58 7.92 3.39 21.78
C LEU A 58 7.31 4.68 21.22
N SER A 59 6.26 5.20 21.86
CA SER A 59 5.64 6.49 21.50
C SER A 59 6.54 7.71 21.76
N MET A 60 7.50 7.60 22.70
CA MET A 60 8.46 8.65 23.03
C MET A 60 9.74 8.57 22.19
N THR A 61 10.15 7.36 21.76
CA THR A 61 11.36 7.13 20.95
C THR A 61 11.12 7.12 19.45
N SER A 62 9.87 7.01 19.00
CA SER A 62 9.53 7.53 17.68
C SER A 62 9.89 9.01 17.75
N LYS A 63 11.03 9.37 17.17
CA LYS A 63 11.39 10.77 16.94
C LYS A 63 10.17 11.49 16.41
N ASP A 64 10.11 12.78 16.67
CA ASP A 64 9.11 13.78 16.29
C ASP A 64 8.75 13.78 14.78
N ASP A 65 8.31 12.64 14.24
CA ASP A 65 7.76 12.39 12.91
C ASP A 65 6.36 13.00 12.82
N SER A 66 5.82 13.45 13.96
CA SER A 66 4.64 14.33 14.04
C SER A 66 4.79 15.61 13.18
N LYS A 67 6.03 16.06 12.89
CA LYS A 67 6.30 17.23 12.03
C LYS A 67 6.51 16.91 10.55
N LYS A 68 6.58 15.63 10.17
CA LYS A 68 6.64 15.18 8.77
C LYS A 68 5.62 14.11 8.41
N ALA A 69 4.68 13.81 9.29
CA ALA A 69 3.42 13.14 8.95
C ALA A 69 2.60 14.10 8.09
N GLN A 70 3.06 14.30 6.86
CA GLN A 70 2.24 14.75 5.75
C GLN A 70 0.96 13.93 5.84
N LYS A 71 -0.16 14.63 6.03
CA LYS A 71 -1.44 14.06 6.46
C LYS A 71 -1.98 13.15 5.37
N SER A 72 -1.45 11.94 5.32
CA SER A 72 -1.84 10.90 4.38
C SER A 72 -3.29 10.54 4.67
N SER A 73 -4.11 10.51 3.62
CA SER A 73 -5.53 10.15 3.70
C SER A 73 -5.78 8.65 3.50
N TYR A 74 -4.73 7.83 3.57
CA TYR A 74 -4.84 6.38 3.55
C TYR A 74 -5.25 5.83 4.92
N ASP A 75 -6.10 4.81 4.90
CA ASP A 75 -6.57 4.14 6.11
C ASP A 75 -5.47 3.29 6.74
N PHE A 76 -4.66 2.63 5.91
CA PHE A 76 -3.41 2.02 6.33
C PHE A 76 -2.37 2.00 5.21
N VAL A 77 -1.10 1.88 5.60
CA VAL A 77 0.04 1.74 4.69
C VAL A 77 0.91 0.59 5.18
N VAL A 78 1.22 -0.36 4.31
CA VAL A 78 2.26 -1.36 4.54
C VAL A 78 3.53 -0.87 3.87
N ASP A 79 4.48 -0.37 4.65
CA ASP A 79 5.71 0.26 4.15
C ASP A 79 6.76 -0.77 3.76
N LEU A 80 6.68 -1.26 2.53
CA LEU A 80 7.59 -2.26 1.98
C LEU A 80 8.80 -1.66 1.27
N THR A 81 9.24 -0.46 1.68
CA THR A 81 10.37 0.25 1.04
C THR A 81 11.63 -0.61 0.97
N ARG A 82 11.83 -1.49 1.96
CA ARG A 82 12.83 -2.56 1.86
C ARG A 82 12.17 -3.87 2.30
N PRO A 83 11.94 -4.82 1.38
CA PRO A 83 11.40 -6.13 1.74
C PRO A 83 12.23 -6.86 2.79
N THR A 84 13.52 -6.53 2.90
CA THR A 84 14.43 -7.02 3.94
C THR A 84 13.99 -6.64 5.35
N ASP A 85 13.28 -5.52 5.53
CA ASP A 85 12.86 -5.02 6.84
C ASP A 85 11.79 -5.92 7.49
N ILE A 86 11.13 -6.77 6.70
CA ILE A 86 10.18 -7.77 7.23
C ILE A 86 10.90 -8.94 7.92
N TYR A 87 12.21 -9.13 7.66
CA TYR A 87 12.98 -10.29 8.11
C TYR A 87 13.67 -10.15 9.45
N ASP A 88 13.64 -8.98 10.09
CA ASP A 88 14.15 -8.90 11.45
C ASP A 88 13.33 -9.81 12.37
N ALA A 89 13.98 -10.34 13.42
CA ALA A 89 13.57 -11.46 14.27
C ALA A 89 12.13 -11.42 14.87
N LEU A 90 11.41 -10.33 14.62
CA LEU A 90 10.09 -10.01 15.12
C LEU A 90 8.96 -10.31 14.13
N LYS A 91 9.24 -10.55 12.83
CA LYS A 91 8.23 -10.70 11.77
C LYS A 91 7.19 -9.56 11.80
N ALA A 92 7.64 -8.35 12.12
CA ALA A 92 6.76 -7.20 12.20
C ALA A 92 6.60 -6.59 10.80
N TYR A 93 5.36 -6.50 10.32
CA TYR A 93 5.08 -5.73 9.12
C TYR A 93 5.13 -4.25 9.50
N PRO A 94 5.87 -3.40 8.77
CA PRO A 94 5.88 -1.95 8.97
C PRO A 94 4.53 -1.36 8.55
N LEU A 95 3.55 -1.49 9.46
CA LEU A 95 2.16 -1.10 9.26
C LEU A 95 1.91 0.24 9.92
N LEU A 96 1.43 1.20 9.13
CA LEU A 96 1.08 2.54 9.56
C LEU A 96 -0.43 2.77 9.39
N PHE A 97 -1.03 3.50 10.31
CA PHE A 97 -2.42 3.96 10.22
C PHE A 97 -2.46 5.50 10.22
N PRO A 98 -2.27 6.16 9.07
CA PRO A 98 -2.16 7.62 9.01
C PRO A 98 -3.37 8.38 9.58
N LEU A 99 -4.57 7.82 9.41
CA LEU A 99 -5.81 8.34 9.97
C LEU A 99 -6.12 7.84 11.40
N GLY A 100 -5.20 7.09 11.99
CA GLY A 100 -5.34 6.43 13.29
C GLY A 100 -6.00 5.05 13.19
N LYS A 101 -5.52 4.09 13.99
CA LYS A 101 -6.03 2.71 14.02
C LYS A 101 -7.54 2.65 14.31
N GLN A 102 -8.05 3.51 15.17
CA GLN A 102 -9.49 3.58 15.48
C GLN A 102 -10.34 3.92 14.24
N SER A 103 -9.84 4.76 13.33
CA SER A 103 -10.54 5.07 12.06
C SER A 103 -10.64 3.81 11.19
N TYR A 104 -9.53 3.07 11.06
CA TYR A 104 -9.50 1.79 10.36
C TYR A 104 -10.46 0.78 10.99
N ASP A 105 -10.40 0.59 12.31
CA ASP A 105 -11.26 -0.34 13.04
C ASP A 105 -12.74 0.02 12.83
N ASN A 106 -13.10 1.31 12.88
CA ASN A 106 -14.46 1.75 12.62
C ASN A 106 -14.96 1.43 11.20
N LYS A 107 -14.11 1.59 10.19
CA LYS A 107 -14.44 1.29 8.78
C LYS A 107 -14.48 -0.19 8.44
N THR A 108 -13.89 -1.03 9.29
CA THR A 108 -13.80 -2.49 9.10
C THR A 108 -14.73 -3.27 10.03
N LYS A 109 -15.35 -2.61 11.03
CA LYS A 109 -16.42 -3.19 11.87
C LYS A 109 -17.57 -3.76 11.04
N ASP A 110 -17.98 -3.02 10.02
CA ASP A 110 -19.02 -3.47 9.12
C ASP A 110 -18.44 -4.57 8.22
N SER A 111 -18.83 -5.82 8.47
CA SER A 111 -18.29 -7.03 7.84
C SER A 111 -18.78 -7.24 6.40
N PHE A 112 -18.69 -6.22 5.56
CA PHE A 112 -19.02 -6.33 4.14
C PHE A 112 -17.80 -6.66 3.30
N ASN A 113 -18.00 -7.53 2.30
CA ASN A 113 -16.95 -7.92 1.37
C ASN A 113 -16.62 -6.72 0.47
N ARG A 114 -15.37 -6.28 0.47
CA ARG A 114 -14.89 -5.15 -0.34
C ARG A 114 -14.22 -5.66 -1.60
N PHE A 115 -14.57 -5.09 -2.75
CA PHE A 115 -13.78 -5.25 -3.97
C PHE A 115 -12.44 -4.56 -3.80
N ILE A 116 -11.34 -5.32 -3.86
CA ILE A 116 -10.00 -4.79 -3.81
C ILE A 116 -9.61 -4.38 -5.24
N ILE A 117 -9.47 -3.08 -5.44
CA ILE A 117 -9.16 -2.46 -6.72
C ILE A 117 -7.71 -2.02 -6.67
N ASN A 118 -6.88 -2.58 -7.55
CA ASN A 118 -5.51 -2.12 -7.74
C ASN A 118 -5.44 -1.16 -8.92
N VAL A 119 -4.95 0.05 -8.65
CA VAL A 119 -4.72 1.05 -9.68
C VAL A 119 -3.26 0.99 -10.12
N VAL A 120 -3.07 0.59 -11.37
CA VAL A 120 -1.75 0.38 -11.97
C VAL A 120 -1.52 1.38 -13.10
N GLY A 121 -0.26 1.65 -13.41
CA GLY A 121 0.11 2.61 -14.44
C GLY A 121 1.41 3.31 -14.12
N ARG A 122 2.01 3.94 -15.14
CA ARG A 122 3.30 4.63 -15.05
C ARG A 122 3.27 5.79 -14.04
N TYR A 123 4.45 6.30 -13.69
CA TYR A 123 4.56 7.51 -12.87
C TYR A 123 3.86 8.70 -13.56
N ASN A 124 3.15 9.52 -12.79
CA ASN A 124 2.51 10.77 -13.25
C ASN A 124 1.44 10.63 -14.36
N VAL A 125 0.73 9.50 -14.43
CA VAL A 125 -0.45 9.34 -15.33
C VAL A 125 -1.79 9.69 -14.67
N GLY A 126 -1.76 10.13 -13.40
CA GLY A 126 -2.95 10.52 -12.64
C GLY A 126 -3.71 9.37 -11.96
N LYS A 127 -3.02 8.31 -11.53
CA LYS A 127 -3.63 7.21 -10.74
C LYS A 127 -4.42 7.71 -9.53
N THR A 128 -3.78 8.53 -8.70
CA THR A 128 -4.39 9.13 -7.50
C THR A 128 -5.59 10.02 -7.83
N TYR A 129 -5.56 10.72 -8.98
CA TYR A 129 -6.69 11.49 -9.47
C TYR A 129 -7.88 10.59 -9.84
N VAL A 130 -7.65 9.48 -10.54
CA VAL A 130 -8.69 8.49 -10.85
C VAL A 130 -9.28 7.89 -9.57
N LEU A 131 -8.45 7.57 -8.57
CA LEU A 131 -8.91 7.09 -7.27
C LEU A 131 -9.82 8.09 -6.55
N ARG A 132 -9.42 9.37 -6.55
CA ARG A 132 -10.23 10.46 -6.01
C ARG A 132 -11.59 10.55 -6.69
N LEU A 133 -11.65 10.43 -8.02
CA LEU A 133 -12.91 10.47 -8.75
C LEU A 133 -13.80 9.26 -8.44
N LEU A 134 -13.22 8.06 -8.27
CA LEU A 134 -13.97 6.84 -8.01
C LEU A 134 -14.61 6.80 -6.62
N ALA A 135 -13.85 7.23 -5.61
CA ALA A 135 -14.26 7.10 -4.21
C ALA A 135 -14.63 8.42 -3.55
N ASN A 136 -14.62 9.54 -4.30
CA ASN A 136 -14.89 10.88 -3.76
C ASN A 136 -14.04 11.21 -2.50
N ILE A 137 -12.84 10.63 -2.41
CA ILE A 137 -11.91 10.79 -1.30
C ILE A 137 -10.89 11.88 -1.62
N ASN A 138 -10.53 12.68 -0.61
CA ASN A 138 -9.46 13.65 -0.76
C ASN A 138 -8.11 12.95 -0.55
N LEU A 139 -7.65 12.25 -1.58
CA LEU A 139 -6.26 11.77 -1.63
C LEU A 139 -5.34 12.96 -1.90
N GLY A 140 -4.32 13.10 -1.06
CA GLY A 140 -3.22 14.01 -1.33
C GLY A 140 -2.63 13.69 -2.70
N HIS A 141 -2.72 14.64 -3.63
CA HIS A 141 -2.32 14.46 -5.02
C HIS A 141 -1.41 15.63 -5.39
N GLY A 142 -0.14 15.32 -5.65
CA GLY A 142 0.85 16.30 -6.05
C GLY A 142 2.17 15.64 -6.34
N PHE A 143 3.03 16.32 -7.11
CA PHE A 143 4.38 15.84 -7.44
C PHE A 143 5.27 15.62 -6.20
N ILE A 144 4.89 16.22 -5.07
CA ILE A 144 5.64 16.22 -3.82
C ILE A 144 5.29 14.98 -2.97
N GLU A 145 4.07 14.46 -3.09
CA GLU A 145 3.58 13.38 -2.23
C GLU A 145 3.84 12.05 -2.91
N ARG A 146 4.69 11.22 -2.29
CA ARG A 146 4.99 9.88 -2.79
C ARG A 146 4.17 8.85 -2.02
N THR A 147 3.44 8.03 -2.75
CA THR A 147 2.84 6.81 -2.20
C THR A 147 3.98 5.87 -1.79
N ASN A 148 3.97 5.41 -0.54
CA ASN A 148 4.96 4.47 0.00
C ASN A 148 4.34 3.07 0.07
N GLY A 149 5.14 2.05 -0.29
CA GLY A 149 4.75 0.65 -0.24
C GLY A 149 3.37 0.37 -0.84
N ILE A 150 2.51 -0.27 -0.05
CA ILE A 150 1.11 -0.54 -0.36
C ILE A 150 0.24 0.38 0.50
N SER A 151 -0.32 1.41 -0.11
CA SER A 151 -1.21 2.35 0.56
C SER A 151 -2.66 1.99 0.24
N VAL A 152 -3.52 1.89 1.26
CA VAL A 152 -4.90 1.45 1.09
C VAL A 152 -5.88 2.49 1.61
N SER A 153 -6.86 2.81 0.77
CA SER A 153 -8.03 3.58 1.18
C SER A 153 -9.28 2.70 1.23
N LEU A 154 -10.03 2.84 2.31
CA LEU A 154 -11.29 2.17 2.61
C LEU A 154 -12.38 3.24 2.65
N PRO A 155 -12.86 3.70 1.48
CA PRO A 155 -13.94 4.68 1.45
C PRO A 155 -15.22 4.11 2.08
N LEU A 156 -16.04 5.01 2.62
CA LEU A 156 -17.36 4.69 3.15
C LEU A 156 -18.32 4.40 1.99
N LEU A 157 -19.35 3.57 2.23
CA LEU A 157 -20.32 3.19 1.19
C LEU A 157 -21.01 4.40 0.54
N GLN A 158 -21.27 5.45 1.34
CA GLN A 158 -21.90 6.68 0.85
C GLN A 158 -20.99 7.43 -0.15
N GLU A 159 -19.68 7.32 0.01
CA GLU A 159 -18.69 7.97 -0.84
C GLU A 159 -18.53 7.26 -2.19
N THR A 160 -18.93 5.98 -2.26
CA THR A 160 -18.71 5.09 -3.42
C THR A 160 -20.01 4.67 -4.12
N LYS A 161 -21.09 5.44 -3.96
CA LYS A 161 -22.42 5.10 -4.50
C LYS A 161 -22.88 3.69 -4.08
N ASN A 162 -22.67 3.37 -2.81
CA ASN A 162 -22.99 2.09 -2.17
C ASN A 162 -22.26 0.88 -2.77
N VAL A 163 -21.03 1.07 -3.25
CA VAL A 163 -20.18 -0.05 -3.70
C VAL A 163 -19.05 -0.27 -2.68
N PRO A 164 -19.03 -1.41 -1.98
CA PRO A 164 -17.97 -1.70 -1.01
C PRO A 164 -16.65 -1.92 -1.76
N MET A 165 -15.73 -0.97 -1.66
CA MET A 165 -14.42 -1.06 -2.30
C MET A 165 -13.30 -0.79 -1.32
N ALA A 166 -12.14 -1.33 -1.67
CA ALA A 166 -10.85 -1.04 -1.08
C ALA A 166 -9.90 -0.68 -2.22
N LEU A 167 -9.26 0.47 -2.10
CA LEU A 167 -8.44 1.03 -3.15
C LEU A 167 -6.98 0.84 -2.77
N ILE A 168 -6.26 0.02 -3.53
CA ILE A 168 -4.81 -0.11 -3.40
C ILE A 168 -4.18 0.93 -4.34
N ASP A 169 -3.47 1.88 -3.74
CA ASP A 169 -2.51 2.72 -4.43
C ASP A 169 -1.10 2.20 -4.13
N THR A 170 -0.33 1.96 -5.18
CA THR A 170 1.06 1.53 -5.05
C THR A 170 1.98 2.68 -5.39
N ALA A 171 3.15 2.72 -4.75
CA ALA A 171 4.23 3.58 -5.17
C ALA A 171 4.44 3.45 -6.69
N GLY A 172 4.57 4.59 -7.39
CA GLY A 172 4.96 4.55 -8.80
C GLY A 172 6.25 3.77 -8.96
N SER A 173 6.27 2.78 -9.85
CA SER A 173 7.49 2.02 -10.09
C SER A 173 8.56 2.88 -10.77
N ARG A 174 9.82 2.47 -10.62
CA ARG A 174 10.97 3.11 -11.28
C ARG A 174 11.20 4.56 -10.86
N THR A 175 10.87 4.92 -9.62
CA THR A 175 11.32 6.21 -9.08
C THR A 175 12.83 6.26 -9.01
N PRO A 176 13.47 7.41 -9.31
CA PRO A 176 14.91 7.55 -9.19
C PRO A 176 15.40 7.23 -7.77
N VAL A 177 16.52 6.51 -7.68
CA VAL A 177 17.28 6.36 -6.44
C VAL A 177 18.32 7.48 -6.35
N GLU A 178 18.67 7.88 -5.13
CA GLU A 178 19.72 8.87 -4.91
C GLU A 178 21.06 8.36 -5.47
N TYR A 179 21.71 9.19 -6.31
CA TYR A 179 22.96 8.80 -6.93
C TYR A 179 24.10 8.90 -5.94
N SER A 180 24.66 7.76 -5.56
CA SER A 180 25.90 7.65 -4.81
C SER A 180 26.77 6.59 -5.49
N SER A 181 27.96 6.97 -5.94
CA SER A 181 28.84 6.10 -6.75
C SER A 181 29.12 4.74 -6.09
N LYS A 182 29.15 4.68 -4.76
CA LYS A 182 29.43 3.45 -4.00
C LYS A 182 28.20 2.56 -3.80
N THR A 183 26.99 3.11 -3.79
CA THR A 183 25.77 2.38 -3.41
C THR A 183 24.72 2.33 -4.50
N PHE A 184 24.92 3.03 -5.63
CA PHE A 184 23.92 3.17 -6.69
C PHE A 184 23.41 1.82 -7.22
N HIS A 185 24.31 0.90 -7.55
CA HIS A 185 23.92 -0.42 -8.06
C HIS A 185 23.10 -1.22 -7.04
N ARG A 186 23.52 -1.24 -5.78
CA ARG A 186 22.82 -1.93 -4.70
C ARG A 186 21.43 -1.31 -4.47
N LEU A 187 21.36 0.01 -4.32
CA LEU A 187 20.10 0.73 -4.08
C LEU A 187 19.14 0.59 -5.27
N SER A 188 19.65 0.62 -6.49
CA SER A 188 18.83 0.41 -7.70
C SER A 188 18.24 -1.00 -7.72
N TYR A 189 19.03 -2.01 -7.39
CA TYR A 189 18.58 -3.39 -7.33
C TYR A 189 17.56 -3.61 -6.21
N GLU A 190 17.84 -3.14 -4.99
CA GLU A 190 16.91 -3.19 -3.86
C GLU A 190 15.58 -2.49 -4.19
N LYS A 191 15.63 -1.34 -4.86
CA LYS A 191 14.42 -0.61 -5.29
C LYS A 191 13.62 -1.39 -6.33
N GLN A 192 14.27 -1.98 -7.33
CA GLN A 192 13.60 -2.82 -8.33
C GLN A 192 12.92 -4.03 -7.69
N LEU A 193 13.59 -4.67 -6.72
CA LEU A 193 13.01 -5.78 -5.97
C LEU A 193 11.82 -5.35 -5.13
N SER A 194 11.94 -4.24 -4.39
CA SER A 194 10.85 -3.66 -3.60
C SER A 194 9.64 -3.34 -4.48
N ASP A 195 9.86 -2.66 -5.61
CA ASP A 195 8.80 -2.31 -6.56
C ASP A 195 8.11 -3.57 -7.10
N SER A 196 8.90 -4.57 -7.52
CA SER A 196 8.37 -5.85 -8.02
C SER A 196 7.55 -6.57 -6.94
N PHE A 197 8.07 -6.63 -5.71
CA PHE A 197 7.42 -7.29 -4.59
C PHE A 197 6.08 -6.62 -4.23
N VAL A 198 6.06 -5.29 -4.11
CA VAL A 198 4.85 -4.49 -3.87
C VAL A 198 3.82 -4.71 -4.97
N GLN A 199 4.24 -4.67 -6.23
CA GLN A 199 3.36 -4.91 -7.38
C GLN A 199 2.77 -6.32 -7.35
N GLU A 200 3.57 -7.32 -6.94
CA GLU A 200 3.13 -8.71 -6.86
C GLU A 200 2.07 -8.92 -5.78
N ILE A 201 2.26 -8.32 -4.61
CA ILE A 201 1.28 -8.35 -3.52
C ILE A 201 -0.01 -7.65 -3.95
N ALA A 202 0.10 -6.44 -4.51
CA ALA A 202 -1.06 -5.68 -4.99
C ALA A 202 -1.80 -6.46 -6.10
N PHE A 203 -1.06 -7.12 -6.99
CA PHE A 203 -1.64 -7.96 -8.03
C PHE A 203 -2.37 -9.18 -7.46
N ASN A 204 -1.81 -9.85 -6.47
CA ASN A 204 -2.43 -11.03 -5.87
C ASN A 204 -3.60 -10.69 -4.92
N SER A 205 -3.58 -9.49 -4.35
CA SER A 205 -4.63 -9.02 -3.46
C SER A 205 -5.85 -8.48 -4.20
N ALA A 206 -5.73 -8.01 -5.44
CA ALA A 206 -6.84 -7.35 -6.14
C ALA A 206 -7.78 -8.29 -6.91
N GLU A 207 -9.06 -7.92 -6.96
CA GLU A 207 -10.07 -8.48 -7.87
C GLU A 207 -10.14 -7.75 -9.21
N ILE A 208 -9.94 -6.43 -9.17
CA ILE A 208 -10.12 -5.52 -10.30
C ILE A 208 -8.85 -4.69 -10.45
N PHE A 209 -8.45 -4.50 -11.70
CA PHE A 209 -7.28 -3.79 -12.15
C PHE A 209 -7.74 -2.60 -12.97
N LEU A 210 -7.39 -1.41 -12.53
CA LEU A 210 -7.56 -0.18 -13.28
C LEU A 210 -6.21 0.23 -13.82
N LEU A 211 -5.95 -0.04 -15.10
CA LEU A 211 -4.76 0.48 -15.75
C LEU A 211 -5.02 1.91 -16.20
N VAL A 212 -4.39 2.87 -15.53
CA VAL A 212 -4.45 4.28 -15.90
C VAL A 212 -3.29 4.60 -16.84
N VAL A 213 -3.64 5.11 -18.02
CA VAL A 213 -2.70 5.60 -19.03
C VAL A 213 -3.07 7.03 -19.39
N ASN A 214 -2.13 7.81 -19.94
CA ASN A 214 -2.51 9.03 -20.64
C ASN A 214 -2.78 8.64 -22.10
N GLN A 215 -1.81 8.88 -22.99
CA GLN A 215 -1.75 8.21 -24.29
C GLN A 215 -1.09 6.84 -24.13
N LEU A 216 -1.60 5.86 -24.86
CA LEU A 216 -1.13 4.49 -24.74
C LEU A 216 0.21 4.33 -25.48
N THR A 217 1.25 3.91 -24.76
CA THR A 217 2.58 3.66 -25.32
C THR A 217 2.81 2.18 -25.58
N LEU A 218 3.81 1.82 -26.39
CA LEU A 218 4.17 0.40 -26.61
C LEU A 218 4.46 -0.31 -25.29
N ASP A 219 5.09 0.36 -24.34
CA ASP A 219 5.35 -0.19 -23.00
C ASP A 219 4.05 -0.53 -22.25
N ASP A 220 3.03 0.33 -22.37
CA ASP A 220 1.72 0.10 -21.76
C ASP A 220 1.00 -1.09 -22.43
N GLU A 221 1.14 -1.26 -23.76
CA GLU A 221 0.59 -2.41 -24.48
C GLU A 221 1.27 -3.73 -24.08
N LEU A 222 2.60 -3.74 -23.96
CA LEU A 222 3.37 -4.88 -23.48
C LEU A 222 3.02 -5.23 -22.03
N TYR A 223 2.83 -4.21 -21.18
CA TYR A 223 2.36 -4.39 -19.82
C TYR A 223 0.95 -4.98 -19.78
N LEU A 224 0.03 -4.50 -20.62
CA LEU A 224 -1.32 -5.05 -20.77
C LEU A 224 -1.31 -6.52 -21.17
N LYS A 225 -0.50 -6.89 -22.17
CA LYS A 225 -0.33 -8.28 -22.60
C LYS A 225 0.17 -9.17 -21.47
N THR A 226 1.14 -8.67 -20.70
CA THR A 226 1.68 -9.36 -19.53
C THR A 226 0.62 -9.53 -18.45
N LEU A 227 -0.15 -8.48 -18.15
CA LEU A 227 -1.20 -8.50 -17.14
C LEU A 227 -2.34 -9.45 -17.54
N ASN A 228 -2.74 -9.44 -18.81
CA ASN A 228 -3.72 -10.36 -19.37
C ASN A 228 -3.28 -11.82 -19.19
N LYS A 229 -2.05 -12.14 -19.59
CA LYS A 229 -1.47 -13.48 -19.42
C LYS A 229 -1.47 -13.93 -17.95
N ARG A 230 -1.07 -13.05 -17.04
CA ARG A 230 -1.07 -13.36 -15.59
C ARG A 230 -2.46 -13.58 -15.02
N LEU A 231 -3.48 -12.91 -15.57
CA LEU A 231 -4.88 -13.16 -15.18
C LEU A 231 -5.37 -14.51 -15.72
N GLN A 232 -4.98 -14.90 -16.93
CA GLN A 232 -5.25 -16.24 -17.48
C GLN A 232 -4.57 -17.33 -16.63
N GLU A 233 -3.32 -17.11 -16.20
CA GLU A 233 -2.58 -18.01 -15.30
C GLU A 233 -3.25 -18.16 -13.92
N LYS A 234 -4.01 -17.14 -13.47
CA LYS A 234 -4.87 -17.22 -12.28
C LYS A 234 -6.18 -18.00 -12.51
N GLY A 235 -6.40 -18.52 -13.72
CA GLY A 235 -7.58 -19.29 -14.10
C GLY A 235 -8.79 -18.44 -14.49
N TYR A 236 -8.62 -17.14 -14.76
CA TYR A 236 -9.71 -16.32 -15.29
C TYR A 236 -9.90 -16.57 -16.79
N ARG A 237 -11.17 -16.74 -17.22
CA ARG A 237 -11.51 -16.82 -18.64
C ARG A 237 -11.51 -15.43 -19.25
N ASP A 238 -11.44 -15.33 -20.58
CA ASP A 238 -11.35 -14.04 -21.27
C ASP A 238 -12.50 -13.09 -20.93
N ASP A 239 -13.73 -13.59 -20.78
CA ASP A 239 -14.88 -12.77 -20.35
C ASP A 239 -14.76 -12.27 -18.90
N ASP A 240 -14.16 -13.07 -18.01
CA ASP A 240 -13.91 -12.69 -16.63
C ASP A 240 -12.79 -11.64 -16.56
N ILE A 241 -11.78 -11.76 -17.42
CA ILE A 241 -10.68 -10.80 -17.55
C ILE A 241 -11.21 -9.44 -18.02
N LYS A 242 -12.08 -9.42 -19.04
CA LYS A 242 -12.73 -8.19 -19.54
C LYS A 242 -13.51 -7.42 -18.48
N GLN A 243 -13.99 -8.11 -17.43
CA GLN A 243 -14.69 -7.50 -16.31
C GLN A 243 -13.74 -7.02 -15.21
N ARG A 244 -12.52 -7.56 -15.17
CA ARG A 244 -11.52 -7.30 -14.12
C ARG A 244 -10.44 -6.33 -14.54
N LEU A 245 -10.10 -6.27 -15.82
CA LEU A 245 -9.06 -5.38 -16.36
C LEU A 245 -9.70 -4.25 -17.16
N LEU A 246 -9.74 -3.06 -16.55
CA LEU A 246 -10.30 -1.87 -17.16
C LEU A 246 -9.17 -0.89 -17.47
N ILE A 247 -9.21 -0.26 -18.64
CA ILE A 247 -8.22 0.73 -19.08
C ILE A 247 -8.84 2.11 -18.95
N VAL A 248 -8.17 3.02 -18.27
CA VAL A 248 -8.61 4.41 -18.09
C VAL A 248 -7.60 5.33 -18.77
N HIS A 249 -8.00 5.92 -19.89
CA HIS A 249 -7.24 6.95 -20.59
C HIS A 249 -7.52 8.31 -19.94
N ASN A 250 -6.59 8.74 -19.10
CA ASN A 250 -6.65 10.00 -18.38
C ASN A 250 -5.95 11.11 -19.18
N TYR A 251 -6.65 11.64 -20.18
CA TYR A 251 -6.19 12.74 -21.02
C TYR A 251 -6.31 14.09 -20.30
N PHE A 252 -5.65 14.22 -19.14
CA PHE A 252 -5.78 15.36 -18.22
C PHE A 252 -5.37 16.71 -18.82
N ASN A 253 -4.76 16.72 -20.00
CA ASN A 253 -4.36 17.91 -20.75
C ASN A 253 -5.35 18.32 -21.86
N LEU A 254 -6.34 17.49 -22.19
CA LEU A 254 -7.35 17.78 -23.21
C LEU A 254 -8.54 18.49 -22.58
N LYS A 255 -8.96 19.60 -23.19
CA LYS A 255 -9.95 20.53 -22.62
C LYS A 255 -11.24 20.61 -23.42
N THR A 256 -11.18 20.32 -24.72
CA THR A 256 -12.34 20.37 -25.61
C THR A 256 -12.83 18.97 -25.98
N ILE A 257 -14.11 18.85 -26.32
CA ILE A 257 -14.70 17.54 -26.66
C ILE A 257 -14.07 17.05 -27.97
N GLU A 258 -13.85 17.96 -28.89
CA GLU A 258 -13.29 17.73 -30.22
C GLU A 258 -11.84 17.20 -30.14
N GLU A 259 -11.03 17.70 -29.19
CA GLU A 259 -9.70 17.17 -28.89
C GLU A 259 -9.75 15.71 -28.44
N VAL A 260 -10.67 15.40 -27.51
CA VAL A 260 -10.84 14.04 -27.00
C VAL A 260 -11.32 13.11 -28.11
N GLU A 261 -12.33 13.49 -28.89
CA GLU A 261 -12.85 12.69 -30.01
C GLU A 261 -11.81 12.38 -31.07
N ARG A 262 -10.88 13.32 -31.32
CA ARG A 262 -9.75 13.10 -32.25
C ARG A 262 -8.81 12.02 -31.75
N VAL A 263 -8.47 12.04 -30.45
CA VAL A 263 -7.62 11.01 -29.83
C VAL A 263 -8.37 9.68 -29.73
N GLU A 264 -9.65 9.68 -29.35
CA GLU A 264 -10.50 8.48 -29.36
C GLU A 264 -10.52 7.81 -30.74
N THR A 265 -10.67 8.59 -31.81
CA THR A 265 -10.68 8.07 -33.18
C THR A 265 -9.32 7.50 -33.56
N THR A 266 -8.25 8.21 -33.25
CA THR A 266 -6.89 7.81 -33.65
C THR A 266 -6.40 6.60 -32.88
N GLU A 267 -6.57 6.59 -31.56
CA GLU A 267 -6.05 5.53 -30.68
C GLU A 267 -7.06 4.39 -30.52
N LEU A 268 -8.27 4.69 -30.04
CA LEU A 268 -9.21 3.63 -29.66
C LEU A 268 -9.83 2.98 -30.89
N ARG A 269 -10.34 3.79 -31.81
CA ARG A 269 -11.01 3.25 -33.00
C ARG A 269 -10.02 2.64 -33.98
N ASN A 270 -8.95 3.36 -34.35
CA ASN A 270 -8.08 2.92 -35.45
C ASN A 270 -6.98 1.95 -34.99
N ILE A 271 -6.38 2.13 -33.81
CA ILE A 271 -5.29 1.25 -33.34
C ILE A 271 -5.87 0.04 -32.61
N PHE A 272 -6.82 0.25 -31.70
CA PHE A 272 -7.42 -0.83 -30.89
C PHE A 272 -8.63 -1.50 -31.54
N ASN A 273 -9.09 -1.03 -32.71
CA ASN A 273 -10.33 -1.48 -33.34
C ASN A 273 -11.52 -1.45 -32.37
N ALA A 274 -11.52 -0.49 -31.44
CA ALA A 274 -12.51 -0.41 -30.39
C ALA A 274 -13.81 0.22 -30.90
N VAL A 275 -14.94 -0.27 -30.41
CA VAL A 275 -16.28 0.21 -30.74
C VAL A 275 -16.86 0.95 -29.55
N LYS A 276 -17.26 2.21 -29.75
CA LYS A 276 -17.91 3.03 -28.73
C LYS A 276 -19.27 2.44 -28.37
N GLN A 277 -19.47 2.20 -27.07
CA GLN A 277 -20.69 1.61 -26.53
C GLN A 277 -21.70 2.70 -26.13
N PRO A 278 -23.01 2.40 -26.11
CA PRO A 278 -24.05 3.35 -25.68
C PRO A 278 -23.84 3.90 -24.27
N GLN A 279 -23.13 3.17 -23.40
CA GLN A 279 -22.81 3.58 -22.03
C GLN A 279 -21.65 4.59 -21.98
N GLY A 280 -20.91 4.77 -23.08
CA GLY A 280 -19.87 5.80 -23.23
C GLY A 280 -18.44 5.33 -23.11
N TYR A 281 -18.21 4.05 -22.82
CA TYR A 281 -16.90 3.42 -22.89
C TYR A 281 -16.64 2.84 -24.29
N TRP A 282 -15.39 2.51 -24.59
CA TRP A 282 -14.99 1.85 -25.82
C TRP A 282 -14.65 0.38 -25.55
N LEU A 283 -15.14 -0.52 -26.40
CA LEU A 283 -14.90 -1.96 -26.29
C LEU A 283 -13.97 -2.42 -27.42
N SER A 284 -12.75 -2.86 -27.07
CA SER A 284 -11.87 -3.60 -27.97
C SER A 284 -12.05 -5.11 -27.79
N GLU A 285 -11.29 -5.91 -28.52
CA GLU A 285 -11.37 -7.38 -28.49
C GLU A 285 -11.25 -7.95 -27.06
N TYR A 286 -10.35 -7.38 -26.24
CA TYR A 286 -10.03 -7.88 -24.91
C TYR A 286 -10.26 -6.88 -23.78
N PHE A 287 -10.48 -5.60 -24.10
CA PHE A 287 -10.45 -4.56 -23.07
C PHE A 287 -11.59 -3.57 -23.18
N LYS A 288 -11.96 -3.03 -22.01
CA LYS A 288 -12.89 -1.91 -21.90
C LYS A 288 -12.08 -0.66 -21.58
N HIS A 289 -12.22 0.35 -22.42
CA HIS A 289 -11.49 1.61 -22.33
C HIS A 289 -12.44 2.73 -21.90
N PHE A 290 -12.04 3.44 -20.88
CA PHE A 290 -12.74 4.60 -20.34
C PHE A 290 -11.91 5.84 -20.63
N VAL A 291 -12.58 6.96 -20.89
CA VAL A 291 -11.92 8.21 -21.25
C VAL A 291 -12.23 9.25 -20.19
N LEU A 292 -11.17 9.86 -19.68
CA LEU A 292 -11.22 11.03 -18.81
C LEU A 292 -10.46 12.18 -19.48
N ALA A 293 -10.84 13.40 -19.14
CA ALA A 293 -10.23 14.64 -19.60
C ALA A 293 -9.97 15.59 -18.42
N ASP A 294 -9.40 16.76 -18.70
CA ASP A 294 -9.17 17.83 -17.73
C ASP A 294 -10.46 18.14 -16.94
N SER A 295 -10.44 18.00 -15.61
CA SER A 295 -11.61 18.11 -14.72
C SER A 295 -12.36 19.43 -14.85
N ASP A 296 -11.65 20.53 -15.10
CA ASP A 296 -12.19 21.88 -15.07
C ASP A 296 -12.69 22.31 -16.46
N SER A 297 -12.48 21.46 -17.46
CA SER A 297 -12.78 21.73 -18.85
C SER A 297 -14.18 21.30 -19.30
N LYS A 298 -14.56 21.71 -20.53
CA LYS A 298 -15.81 21.25 -21.17
C LYS A 298 -15.77 19.74 -21.41
N ALA A 299 -14.61 19.21 -21.80
CA ALA A 299 -14.41 17.78 -21.99
C ALA A 299 -14.56 17.00 -20.66
N GLY A 300 -13.93 17.45 -19.58
CA GLY A 300 -14.02 16.76 -18.28
C GLY A 300 -15.46 16.65 -17.78
N LYS A 301 -16.23 17.73 -17.91
CA LYS A 301 -17.67 17.74 -17.57
C LYS A 301 -18.48 16.77 -18.43
N HIS A 302 -18.09 16.55 -19.69
CA HIS A 302 -18.76 15.64 -20.60
C HIS A 302 -18.42 14.16 -20.34
N TYR A 303 -17.12 13.86 -20.15
CA TYR A 303 -16.62 12.48 -20.11
C TYR A 303 -16.51 11.91 -18.69
N ASN A 304 -15.97 12.67 -17.73
CA ASN A 304 -15.46 12.10 -16.48
C ASN A 304 -16.57 11.45 -15.64
N GLN A 305 -17.67 12.16 -15.41
CA GLN A 305 -18.76 11.65 -14.59
C GLN A 305 -19.37 10.36 -15.16
N ARG A 306 -19.52 10.32 -16.49
CA ARG A 306 -20.07 9.16 -17.21
C ARG A 306 -19.12 7.96 -17.14
N SER A 307 -17.85 8.16 -17.45
CA SER A 307 -16.82 7.11 -17.36
C SER A 307 -16.72 6.53 -15.95
N ILE A 308 -16.68 7.40 -14.93
CA ILE A 308 -16.62 6.97 -13.51
C ILE A 308 -17.89 6.24 -13.09
N ALA A 309 -19.07 6.72 -13.49
CA ALA A 309 -20.32 6.02 -13.20
C ALA A 309 -20.33 4.61 -13.79
N GLU A 310 -19.86 4.45 -15.02
CA GLU A 310 -19.82 3.16 -15.68
C GLU A 310 -18.76 2.22 -15.08
N ILE A 311 -17.58 2.73 -14.69
CA ILE A 311 -16.59 1.94 -13.94
C ILE A 311 -17.20 1.39 -12.65
N ILE A 312 -17.92 2.24 -11.89
CA ILE A 312 -18.62 1.82 -10.66
C ILE A 312 -19.69 0.75 -10.95
N THR A 313 -20.45 0.90 -12.04
CA THR A 313 -21.42 -0.12 -12.49
C THR A 313 -20.75 -1.45 -12.77
N MET A 314 -19.59 -1.44 -13.45
CA MET A 314 -18.84 -2.66 -13.75
C MET A 314 -18.24 -3.31 -12.51
N ILE A 315 -17.71 -2.52 -11.57
CA ILE A 315 -17.23 -3.03 -10.28
C ILE A 315 -18.37 -3.72 -9.53
N ARG A 316 -19.56 -3.10 -9.50
CA ARG A 316 -20.74 -3.68 -8.86
C ARG A 316 -21.18 -5.00 -9.50
N GLY A 317 -21.03 -5.12 -10.82
CA GLY A 317 -21.35 -6.34 -11.57
C GLY A 317 -20.28 -7.43 -11.51
N ALA A 318 -19.10 -7.15 -10.95
CA ALA A 318 -18.02 -8.13 -10.87
C ALA A 318 -18.34 -9.25 -9.86
N PRO A 319 -17.78 -10.47 -10.06
CA PRO A 319 -17.98 -11.56 -9.11
C PRO A 319 -17.56 -11.18 -7.69
N ALA A 320 -18.39 -11.56 -6.70
CA ALA A 320 -18.26 -11.12 -5.32
C ALA A 320 -16.84 -11.25 -4.75
N ALA A 321 -16.45 -10.26 -3.95
CA ALA A 321 -15.17 -10.25 -3.26
C ALA A 321 -15.04 -11.43 -2.27
N LYS A 322 -13.82 -11.95 -2.17
CA LYS A 322 -13.54 -13.24 -1.50
C LYS A 322 -13.28 -13.13 0.00
N GLU A 323 -12.95 -11.93 0.49
CA GLU A 323 -12.53 -11.72 1.89
C GLU A 323 -12.89 -10.29 2.34
N ASN A 324 -13.48 -10.17 3.54
CA ASN A 324 -13.87 -8.89 4.14
C ASN A 324 -12.65 -8.07 4.62
N ASP A 325 -11.61 -8.77 5.10
CA ASP A 325 -10.45 -8.14 5.75
C ASP A 325 -9.31 -7.94 4.74
N VAL A 326 -9.27 -6.73 4.20
CA VAL A 326 -8.28 -6.31 3.19
C VAL A 326 -6.86 -6.39 3.72
N LEU A 327 -6.64 -6.00 4.98
CA LEU A 327 -5.31 -6.02 5.59
C LEU A 327 -4.83 -7.45 5.77
N LYS A 328 -5.68 -8.32 6.33
CA LYS A 328 -5.36 -9.75 6.50
C LYS A 328 -5.00 -10.41 5.17
N ARG A 329 -5.73 -10.09 4.11
CA ARG A 329 -5.42 -10.60 2.77
C ARG A 329 -4.07 -10.12 2.25
N ILE A 330 -3.76 -8.83 2.40
CA ILE A 330 -2.46 -8.28 2.01
C ILE A 330 -1.33 -8.96 2.80
N ILE A 331 -1.48 -9.12 4.11
CA ILE A 331 -0.52 -9.82 4.97
C ILE A 331 -0.31 -11.26 4.50
N LYS A 332 -1.39 -11.99 4.22
CA LYS A 332 -1.32 -13.36 3.71
C LYS A 332 -0.56 -13.47 2.39
N GLU A 333 -0.77 -12.54 1.46
CA GLU A 333 -0.02 -12.51 0.20
C GLU A 333 1.45 -12.11 0.42
N ILE A 334 1.75 -11.21 1.37
CA ILE A 334 3.12 -10.92 1.79
C ILE A 334 3.79 -12.22 2.27
N GLU A 335 3.22 -12.93 3.25
CA GLU A 335 3.77 -14.17 3.81
C GLU A 335 4.08 -15.22 2.74
N LYS A 336 3.13 -15.41 1.83
CA LYS A 336 3.26 -16.34 0.71
C LYS A 336 4.39 -15.95 -0.23
N LEU A 337 4.50 -14.67 -0.58
CA LEU A 337 5.53 -14.20 -1.53
C LEU A 337 6.91 -14.09 -0.89
N LEU A 338 7.01 -13.72 0.39
CA LEU A 338 8.27 -13.66 1.13
C LEU A 338 9.05 -14.97 1.02
N SER A 339 8.37 -16.11 1.21
CA SER A 339 9.00 -17.42 1.10
C SER A 339 9.68 -17.67 -0.26
N LYS A 340 9.09 -17.17 -1.36
CA LYS A 340 9.64 -17.29 -2.71
C LYS A 340 10.82 -16.34 -2.92
N PHE A 341 10.64 -15.09 -2.51
CA PHE A 341 11.66 -14.05 -2.67
C PHE A 341 12.94 -14.36 -1.88
N LEU A 342 12.85 -15.03 -0.72
CA LEU A 342 14.04 -15.47 0.03
C LEU A 342 14.84 -16.55 -0.65
N ILE A 343 14.16 -17.56 -1.18
CA ILE A 343 14.82 -18.72 -1.77
C ILE A 343 15.61 -18.29 -3.01
N GLU A 344 15.06 -17.36 -3.79
CA GLU A 344 15.70 -16.81 -4.98
C GLU A 344 16.89 -15.88 -4.68
N GLN A 345 16.97 -15.28 -3.48
CA GLN A 345 18.11 -14.45 -3.04
C GLN A 345 19.29 -15.27 -2.49
N SER A 346 19.07 -16.56 -2.18
CA SER A 346 20.06 -17.42 -1.54
C SER A 346 21.17 -18.03 -2.43
N PRO A 347 21.15 -18.01 -3.78
CA PRO A 347 22.25 -18.56 -4.57
C PRO A 347 23.10 -17.46 -5.22
N SER A 348 24.12 -16.94 -4.51
CA SER A 348 25.41 -16.39 -5.04
C SER A 348 26.09 -15.31 -4.17
N ILE A 349 25.49 -14.84 -3.07
CA ILE A 349 26.11 -13.81 -2.18
C ILE A 349 27.30 -14.37 -1.36
N SER A 350 27.59 -15.67 -1.42
CA SER A 350 28.67 -16.31 -0.66
C SER A 350 30.09 -16.06 -1.21
N LYS A 351 30.31 -15.15 -2.16
CA LYS A 351 31.67 -14.87 -2.70
C LYS A 351 32.17 -13.43 -2.61
N GLN A 352 31.36 -12.47 -2.15
CA GLN A 352 31.84 -11.09 -1.97
C GLN A 352 31.13 -10.43 -0.78
N ARG A 353 31.69 -10.57 0.42
CA ARG A 353 31.39 -9.67 1.54
C ARG A 353 32.71 -9.20 2.15
N GLU A 354 33.08 -7.96 1.87
CA GLU A 354 33.94 -7.20 2.78
C GLU A 354 33.13 -6.79 4.03
N PRO A 355 33.79 -6.63 5.20
CA PRO A 355 33.10 -6.38 6.45
C PRO A 355 32.52 -4.96 6.45
N ILE A 356 31.23 -4.84 6.76
CA ILE A 356 30.56 -3.54 7.00
C ILE A 356 30.26 -3.46 8.50
N GLU A 357 30.70 -2.37 9.12
CA GLU A 357 30.44 -2.03 10.52
C GLU A 357 28.93 -1.86 10.80
N GLU A 358 28.46 -2.55 11.83
CA GLU A 358 27.06 -2.53 12.31
C GLU A 358 26.66 -1.15 12.84
N THR A 359 25.60 -0.58 12.29
CA THR A 359 24.86 0.53 12.92
C THR A 359 23.41 0.10 13.13
N ALA A 360 23.01 0.04 14.39
CA ALA A 360 21.71 -0.47 14.84
C ALA A 360 20.57 0.54 14.60
N VAL A 361 19.46 0.07 14.02
CA VAL A 361 18.18 0.78 13.89
C VAL A 361 17.09 -0.15 14.44
N GLY A 362 16.25 0.33 15.36
CA GLY A 362 15.24 -0.47 16.09
C GLY A 362 13.84 -0.48 15.45
N TYR A 363 13.10 -1.57 15.66
CA TYR A 363 11.74 -1.83 15.14
C TYR A 363 10.75 -2.21 16.26
N VAL A 364 9.45 -1.95 16.03
CA VAL A 364 8.31 -2.27 16.91
C VAL A 364 7.61 -3.56 16.46
N ALA A 365 7.24 -4.43 17.41
CA ALA A 365 6.54 -5.70 17.15
C ALA A 365 5.04 -5.62 17.49
N ALA A 366 4.19 -6.24 16.67
CA ALA A 366 2.82 -6.59 17.02
C ALA A 366 2.63 -8.11 16.86
N LYS A 367 2.19 -8.80 17.91
CA LYS A 367 1.98 -10.25 17.93
C LYS A 367 0.50 -10.56 17.64
N ILE A 368 0.21 -11.34 16.61
CA ILE A 368 -1.13 -11.90 16.35
C ILE A 368 -1.11 -13.37 16.80
N GLU A 369 -1.90 -13.69 17.82
CA GLU A 369 -2.18 -15.07 18.22
C GLU A 369 -3.27 -15.65 17.32
N LEU A 370 -2.90 -16.67 16.53
CA LEU A 370 -3.84 -17.56 15.85
C LEU A 370 -3.85 -18.88 16.61
N ASP A 371 -4.91 -19.07 17.39
CA ASP A 371 -5.18 -20.30 18.11
C ASP A 371 -6.22 -21.11 17.31
N HIS A 372 -5.87 -22.33 16.89
CA HIS A 372 -6.70 -23.51 17.14
C HIS A 372 -6.07 -24.82 16.61
N ASN A 373 -5.71 -25.64 17.60
CA ASN A 373 -5.78 -27.09 17.63
C ASN A 373 -6.84 -27.72 16.70
N LYS A 374 -6.45 -28.80 16.02
CA LYS A 374 -7.21 -30.05 16.04
C LYS A 374 -6.31 -31.25 15.76
N GLN A 375 -6.04 -31.98 16.85
CA GLN A 375 -5.66 -33.38 16.82
C GLN A 375 -6.77 -34.21 16.16
N HIS A 376 -6.40 -35.14 15.30
CA HIS A 376 -7.09 -36.44 15.23
C HIS A 376 -6.07 -37.53 14.91
N LYS A 377 -5.73 -38.30 15.96
CA LYS A 377 -5.40 -39.72 15.85
C LYS A 377 -6.67 -40.45 15.38
N ILE A 378 -6.58 -41.26 14.34
CA ILE A 378 -7.34 -42.53 14.23
C ILE A 378 -6.43 -43.56 13.55
N GLN A 379 -6.16 -44.61 14.35
CA GLN A 379 -5.75 -46.00 14.10
C GLN A 379 -4.73 -46.35 13.01
#